data_AF-A0AAW1KPQ6-F1
#
_entry.id   AF-A0AAW1KPQ6-F1
#
_cell.length_a   1.000
_cell.length_b   1.000
_cell.length_c   1.000
_cell.angle_alpha   90.00
_cell.angle_beta   90.00
_cell.angle_gamma   90.00
#
_symmetry.space_group_name_H-M   'P 1'
#
loop_
_entity.id
_entity.type
_entity.pdbx_description
1 polymer ?
#
loop_
_entity_poly.entity_id
_entity_poly.type
_entity_poly.pdbx_seq_one_letter_code
_entity_poly.pdbx_strand_id
1 'polypeptide(L)'
;MCILYVRCEEKVVYTFTEFAYKESAKNEAMFREYEATCEAGCSGKKGVSKVLCVRQCVSPSCYKDLYQQDQLEEGEVDVRLNSFKGCFIQRYNS
;
A
#
# COMPACT_ATOMS: atom_id res chain seq x y z
N MET A 1 10.46 22.35 -27.30
CA MET A 1 11.81 22.95 -27.41
C MET A 1 12.38 22.99 -26.01
N CYS A 2 13.21 22.01 -25.64
CA CYS A 2 13.83 21.93 -24.32
C CYS A 2 15.22 22.57 -24.38
N ILE A 3 15.47 23.56 -23.52
CA ILE A 3 16.74 24.28 -23.44
C ILE A 3 17.60 23.62 -22.35
N LEU A 4 18.91 23.58 -22.59
CA LEU A 4 20.00 22.79 -21.98
C LEU A 4 20.16 22.75 -20.44
N TYR A 5 19.20 23.17 -19.61
CA TYR A 5 19.36 23.21 -18.14
C TYR A 5 18.13 22.83 -17.31
N VAL A 6 17.10 22.22 -17.89
CA VAL A 6 15.93 21.72 -17.12
C VAL A 6 15.75 20.24 -17.42
N ARG A 7 15.94 19.37 -16.42
CA ARG A 7 15.52 17.98 -16.50
C ARG A 7 14.01 17.99 -16.74
N CYS A 8 13.59 17.53 -17.91
CA CYS A 8 12.19 17.26 -18.17
C CYS A 8 11.78 16.18 -17.15
N GLU A 9 10.84 16.48 -16.26
CA GLU A 9 10.32 15.47 -15.32
C GLU A 9 9.67 14.36 -16.13
N GLU A 10 10.38 13.26 -16.32
CA GLU A 10 9.84 12.07 -16.96
C GLU A 10 8.71 11.55 -16.06
N LYS A 11 7.49 11.48 -16.61
CA LYS A 11 6.36 10.89 -15.89
C LYS A 11 6.65 9.41 -15.70
N VAL A 12 7.00 9.03 -14.48
CA VAL A 12 7.12 7.63 -14.09
C VAL A 12 5.71 7.05 -14.02
N VAL A 13 5.44 6.07 -14.88
CA VAL A 13 4.18 5.30 -14.86
C VAL A 13 4.39 4.10 -13.95
N TYR A 14 3.76 4.10 -12.79
CA TYR A 14 3.77 2.97 -11.88
C TYR A 14 2.72 1.95 -12.33
N THR A 15 3.13 0.70 -12.54
CA THR A 15 2.23 -0.39 -12.90
C THR A 15 2.16 -1.40 -11.77
N PHE A 16 0.96 -1.67 -11.29
CA PHE A 16 0.70 -2.68 -10.25
C PHE A 16 -0.71 -3.24 -10.44
N THR A 17 -1.02 -4.36 -9.79
CA THR A 17 -2.39 -4.91 -9.80
C THR A 17 -3.36 -3.90 -9.20
N GLU A 18 -4.37 -3.50 -9.95
CA GLU A 18 -5.36 -2.52 -9.48
C GLU A 18 -6.61 -3.22 -8.93
N PHE A 19 -6.91 -2.99 -7.66
CA PHE A 19 -8.18 -3.33 -7.04
C PHE A 19 -8.94 -2.04 -6.74
N ALA A 20 -10.16 -1.92 -7.30
CA ALA A 20 -10.99 -0.75 -7.06
C ALA A 20 -11.28 -0.58 -5.57
N TYR A 21 -10.96 0.62 -5.05
CA TYR A 21 -11.30 1.01 -3.69
C TYR A 21 -12.35 2.11 -3.69
N LYS A 22 -13.48 1.83 -3.03
CA LYS A 22 -14.50 2.84 -2.75
C LYS A 22 -14.24 3.42 -1.37
N GLU A 23 -13.74 4.65 -1.33
CA GLU A 23 -13.60 5.39 -0.08
C GLU A 23 -14.98 5.65 0.52
N SER A 24 -15.16 5.17 1.75
CA SER A 24 -16.38 5.37 2.53
C SER A 24 -16.06 5.24 4.01
N ALA A 25 -16.85 5.88 4.87
CA ALA A 25 -16.64 5.82 6.32
C ALA A 25 -16.61 4.37 6.85
N LYS A 26 -17.46 3.48 6.31
CA LYS A 26 -17.48 2.06 6.69
C LYS A 26 -16.19 1.34 6.31
N ASN A 27 -15.72 1.50 5.07
CA ASN A 27 -14.53 0.81 4.59
C ASN A 27 -13.26 1.33 5.27
N GLU A 28 -13.17 2.64 5.50
CA GLU A 28 -12.05 3.25 6.22
C GLU A 28 -12.01 2.82 7.69
N ALA A 29 -13.16 2.81 8.38
CA ALA A 29 -13.24 2.35 9.77
C ALA A 29 -12.81 0.87 9.89
N MET A 30 -13.31 0.01 9.02
CA MET A 30 -12.94 -1.41 8.99
C MET A 30 -11.44 -1.60 8.73
N PHE A 31 -10.88 -0.93 7.73
CA PHE A 31 -9.46 -1.03 7.43
C PHE A 31 -8.60 -0.56 8.61
N ARG A 32 -8.96 0.56 9.24
CA ARG A 32 -8.24 1.12 10.40
C ARG A 32 -8.26 0.20 11.61
N GLU A 33 -9.35 -0.53 11.85
CA GLU A 33 -9.44 -1.49 12.96
C GLU A 33 -8.43 -2.64 12.80
N TYR A 34 -8.34 -3.21 11.59
CA TYR A 34 -7.36 -4.25 11.26
C TYR A 34 -5.93 -3.70 11.30
N GLU A 35 -5.72 -2.51 10.73
CA GLU A 35 -4.42 -1.84 10.74
C GLU A 35 -3.92 -1.61 12.18
N ALA A 36 -4.78 -1.10 13.08
CA ALA A 36 -4.43 -0.88 14.48
C ALA A 36 -4.08 -2.18 15.24
N THR A 37 -4.81 -3.27 14.98
CA THR A 37 -4.53 -4.58 15.57
C THR A 37 -3.17 -5.11 15.08
N CYS A 38 -2.90 -4.99 13.78
CA CYS A 38 -1.63 -5.39 13.19
C CYS A 38 -0.46 -4.50 13.62
N GLU A 39 -0.67 -3.21 13.83
CA GLU A 39 0.34 -2.29 14.36
C GLU A 39 0.81 -2.70 15.75
N ALA A 40 -0.08 -3.17 16.62
CA ALA A 40 0.28 -3.69 17.93
C ALA A 40 1.17 -4.94 17.82
N GLY A 41 0.83 -5.86 16.90
CA GLY A 41 1.64 -7.05 16.61
C GLY A 41 3.00 -6.75 15.96
N CYS A 42 3.12 -5.63 15.24
CA CYS A 42 4.34 -5.18 14.57
C CYS A 42 5.13 -4.12 15.39
N SER A 43 4.84 -3.95 16.68
CA SER A 43 5.40 -2.88 17.54
C SER A 43 6.93 -2.86 17.66
N GLY A 44 7.61 -4.00 17.48
CA GLY A 44 9.08 -4.09 17.50
C GLY A 44 9.79 -3.62 16.22
N LYS A 45 9.03 -3.28 15.16
CA LYS A 45 9.58 -2.85 13.86
C LYS A 45 9.44 -1.33 13.70
N LYS A 46 10.25 -0.73 12.84
CA LYS A 46 10.26 0.73 12.56
C LYS A 46 10.36 0.99 11.05
N GLY A 47 10.00 2.20 10.64
CA GLY A 47 10.11 2.63 9.24
C GLY A 47 9.34 1.70 8.29
N VAL A 48 9.92 1.46 7.11
CA VAL A 48 9.32 0.64 6.06
C VAL A 48 9.11 -0.81 6.51
N SER A 49 10.00 -1.33 7.36
CA SER A 49 9.86 -2.68 7.90
C SER A 49 8.58 -2.86 8.75
N LYS A 50 8.14 -1.79 9.44
CA LYS A 50 6.87 -1.80 10.16
C LYS A 50 5.70 -1.78 9.19
N VAL A 51 5.77 -0.94 8.16
CA VAL A 51 4.74 -0.84 7.12
C VAL A 51 4.52 -2.19 6.42
N LEU A 52 5.59 -2.84 5.95
CA LEU A 52 5.52 -4.14 5.30
C LEU A 52 4.94 -5.22 6.23
N CYS A 53 5.34 -5.22 7.51
CA CYS A 53 4.77 -6.12 8.52
C CYS A 53 3.25 -5.93 8.68
N VAL A 54 2.81 -4.68 8.81
CA VAL A 54 1.39 -4.36 8.97
C VAL A 54 0.60 -4.76 7.72
N ARG A 55 1.10 -4.47 6.52
CA ARG A 55 0.45 -4.89 5.26
C ARG A 55 0.34 -6.41 5.16
N GLN A 56 1.42 -7.14 5.49
CA GLN A 56 1.40 -8.59 5.49
C GLN A 56 0.44 -9.17 6.55
N CYS A 57 0.35 -8.54 7.72
CA CYS A 57 -0.59 -8.93 8.77
C CYS A 57 -2.05 -8.67 8.40
N VAL A 58 -2.37 -7.48 7.86
CA VAL A 58 -3.75 -7.10 7.50
C VAL A 58 -4.33 -8.04 6.46
N SER A 59 -3.54 -8.40 5.45
CA SER A 59 -3.93 -9.41 4.47
C SER A 59 -2.71 -10.00 3.78
N PRO A 60 -2.31 -11.25 4.12
CA PRO A 60 -1.17 -11.91 3.50
C PRO A 60 -1.33 -12.06 1.98
N SER A 61 -2.56 -12.28 1.49
CA SER A 61 -2.85 -12.44 0.07
C SER A 61 -2.75 -11.11 -0.69
N CYS A 62 -3.29 -10.01 -0.15
CA CYS A 62 -3.13 -8.69 -0.75
C CYS A 62 -1.67 -8.22 -0.73
N TYR A 63 -0.94 -8.56 0.33
CA TYR A 63 0.48 -8.25 0.40
C TYR A 63 1.24 -8.95 -0.72
N LYS A 64 0.90 -10.24 -0.96
CA LYS A 64 1.48 -11.03 -2.02
C LYS A 64 1.27 -10.39 -3.40
N ASP A 65 0.04 -9.97 -3.68
CA ASP A 65 -0.36 -9.45 -4.99
C ASP A 65 0.26 -8.07 -5.31
N LEU A 66 0.62 -7.28 -4.28
CA LEU A 66 1.01 -5.87 -4.45
C LEU A 66 2.45 -5.54 -4.07
N TYR A 67 3.06 -6.31 -3.16
CA TYR A 67 4.37 -6.00 -2.60
C TYR A 67 5.38 -7.15 -2.68
N GLN A 68 4.99 -8.39 -3.05
CA GLN A 68 5.93 -9.52 -3.06
C GLN A 68 7.05 -9.34 -4.11
N GLN A 69 6.70 -8.86 -5.30
CA GLN A 69 7.67 -8.73 -6.40
C GLN A 69 8.57 -7.50 -6.25
N ASP A 70 8.04 -6.43 -5.66
CA ASP A 70 8.70 -5.14 -5.51
C ASP A 70 8.30 -4.57 -4.14
N GLN A 71 9.18 -4.69 -3.15
CA GLN A 71 8.86 -4.26 -1.77
C GLN A 71 9.06 -2.76 -1.64
N LEU A 72 8.31 -2.14 -0.71
CA LEU A 72 8.59 -0.73 -0.36
C LEU A 72 9.99 -0.61 0.24
N GLU A 73 10.73 0.39 -0.25
CA GLU A 73 12.02 0.78 0.28
C GLU A 73 11.93 2.03 1.17
N GLU A 74 12.97 2.26 1.99
CA GLU A 74 13.02 3.47 2.83
C GLU A 74 13.09 4.74 1.97
N GLY A 75 12.21 5.70 2.25
CA GLY A 75 12.11 6.94 1.50
C GLY A 75 11.14 6.91 0.31
N GLU A 76 10.56 5.75 -0.01
CA GLU A 76 9.54 5.64 -1.05
C GLU A 76 8.15 6.07 -0.59
N VAL A 77 7.33 6.53 -1.54
CA VAL A 77 5.91 6.80 -1.32
C VAL A 77 5.09 5.59 -1.75
N ASP A 78 4.26 5.07 -0.84
CA ASP A 78 3.37 3.95 -1.13
C ASP A 78 2.16 4.38 -1.98
N VAL A 79 2.34 4.38 -3.30
CA VAL A 79 1.27 4.65 -4.28
C VAL A 79 0.26 3.51 -4.40
N ARG A 80 0.54 2.33 -3.82
CA ARG A 80 -0.27 1.11 -3.95
C ARG A 80 -1.31 0.97 -2.85
N LEU A 81 -1.27 1.83 -1.82
CA LEU A 81 -2.14 1.74 -0.64
C LEU A 81 -3.63 1.65 -0.98
N ASN A 82 -4.14 2.45 -1.91
CA ASN A 82 -5.56 2.39 -2.29
C ASN A 82 -5.92 1.05 -2.93
N SER A 83 -5.06 0.51 -3.80
CA SER A 83 -5.25 -0.82 -4.36
C SER A 83 -5.23 -1.89 -3.25
N PHE A 84 -4.34 -1.75 -2.27
CA PHE A 84 -4.29 -2.66 -1.12
C PHE A 84 -5.58 -2.62 -0.27
N LYS A 85 -6.12 -1.43 -0.02
CA LYS A 85 -7.42 -1.28 0.66
C LYS A 85 -8.56 -1.91 -0.15
N GLY A 86 -8.59 -1.71 -1.47
CA GLY A 86 -9.57 -2.33 -2.37
C GLY A 86 -9.52 -3.86 -2.31
N CYS A 87 -8.31 -4.40 -2.40
CA CYS A 87 -8.01 -5.82 -2.28
C CYS A 87 -8.54 -6.43 -0.96
N PHE A 88 -8.26 -5.75 0.16
CA PHE A 88 -8.72 -6.17 1.48
C PHE A 88 -10.26 -6.21 1.57
N ILE A 89 -10.93 -5.13 1.16
CA ILE A 89 -12.40 -5.03 1.23
C ILE A 89 -13.09 -6.06 0.31
N GLN A 90 -12.55 -6.31 -0.88
CA GLN A 90 -13.10 -7.33 -1.78
C GLN A 90 -13.03 -8.72 -1.14
N ARG A 91 -11.88 -9.08 -0.56
CA ARG A 91 -11.67 -10.39 0.08
C ARG A 91 -12.44 -10.53 1.40
N TYR A 92 -12.61 -9.45 2.16
CA TYR A 92 -13.39 -9.49 3.39
C TYR A 92 -14.89 -9.75 3.15
N ASN A 93 -15.42 -9.28 2.02
CA ASN A 93 -16.82 -9.48 1.64
C ASN A 93 -17.05 -10.74 0.78
N SER A 94 -16.00 -11.55 0.54
CA SER A 94 -16.06 -12.78 -0.27
C SER A 94 -16.38 -14.01 0.55
#